data_AF-A0A8T4JLI9-F1
#
_entry.id   AF-A0A8T4JLI9-F1
#
_cell.length_a   1.000
_cell.length_b   1.000
_cell.length_c   1.000
_cell.angle_alpha   90.00
_cell.angle_beta   90.00
_cell.angle_gamma   90.00
#
_symmetry.space_group_name_H-M   'P 1'
#
loop_
_entity.id
_entity.type
_entity.pdbx_description
1 polymer ?
#
loop_
_entity_poly.entity_id
_entity_poly.type
_entity_poly.pdbx_seq_one_letter_code
_entity_poly.pdbx_strand_id
1 'polypeptide(L)'
;MHPPTHFLFAFLLGEVFVKFNLLSHELALIAGIIGLLIDLDHYIYYIIVHKNFSLKGAWNAAVVHHEHERTFIHHESGFLLVTIFILLLSIFRLDWFLVVAIGYYSHVFLDYAHLNIFNIRKIIKEKEGGFVIRYPLYELIFGILILLGLVLLLL
;
A
#
# COMPACT_ATOMS: atom_id res chain seq x y z
N MET A 1 6.21 -0.58 -2.26
CA MET A 1 6.80 0.45 -1.37
C MET A 1 6.79 -0.09 0.05
N HIS A 2 7.08 0.69 1.10
CA HIS A 2 6.87 0.25 2.48
C HIS A 2 5.40 0.36 2.88
N PRO A 3 4.91 -0.51 3.79
CA PRO A 3 3.51 -0.55 4.19
C PRO A 3 2.91 0.79 4.68
N PRO A 4 3.64 1.63 5.46
CA PRO A 4 3.12 2.95 5.85
C PRO A 4 2.84 3.88 4.66
N THR A 5 3.62 3.77 3.59
CA THR A 5 3.44 4.59 2.39
C THR A 5 2.16 4.19 1.65
N HIS A 6 1.89 2.88 1.55
CA HIS A 6 0.64 2.37 0.98
C HIS A 6 -0.58 2.83 1.77
N PHE A 7 -0.53 2.72 3.10
CA PHE A 7 -1.59 3.20 3.98
C PHE A 7 -1.85 4.71 3.79
N LEU A 8 -0.80 5.53 3.92
CA LEU A 8 -0.93 6.99 3.91
C LEU A 8 -1.43 7.50 2.56
N PHE A 9 -0.94 6.94 1.45
CA PHE A 9 -1.34 7.38 0.12
C PHE A 9 -2.80 7.01 -0.18
N ALA A 10 -3.23 5.78 0.16
CA ALA A 10 -4.62 5.37 0.03
C ALA A 10 -5.54 6.23 0.91
N PHE A 11 -5.13 6.53 2.14
CA PHE A 11 -5.88 7.40 3.05
C PHE A 11 -6.01 8.83 2.51
N LEU A 12 -4.92 9.42 2.00
CA LEU A 12 -4.94 10.75 1.37
C LEU A 12 -5.94 10.80 0.21
N LEU A 13 -5.92 9.79 -0.68
CA LEU A 13 -6.89 9.72 -1.77
C LEU A 13 -8.32 9.59 -1.23
N GLY A 14 -8.54 8.78 -0.19
CA GLY A 14 -9.83 8.70 0.50
C GLY A 14 -10.31 10.08 0.98
N GLU A 15 -9.46 10.84 1.67
CA GLU A 15 -9.76 12.18 2.19
C GLU A 15 -10.07 13.21 1.08
N VAL A 16 -9.44 13.09 -0.09
CA VAL A 16 -9.83 13.88 -1.26
C VAL A 16 -11.29 13.60 -1.63
N PHE A 17 -11.74 12.34 -1.61
CA PHE A 17 -13.14 11.98 -1.89
C PHE A 17 -14.11 12.43 -0.78
N VAL A 18 -13.64 12.55 0.47
CA VAL A 18 -14.42 13.16 1.56
C VAL A 18 -14.75 14.63 1.24
N LYS A 19 -13.81 15.41 0.71
CA LYS A 19 -14.09 16.81 0.30
C LYS A 19 -15.18 16.94 -0.77
N PHE A 20 -15.39 15.91 -1.57
CA PHE A 20 -16.45 15.86 -2.58
C PHE A 20 -17.76 15.23 -2.06
N ASN A 21 -17.87 14.96 -0.74
CA ASN A 21 -19.01 14.28 -0.11
C ASN A 21 -19.30 12.89 -0.70
N LEU A 22 -18.27 12.20 -1.21
CA LEU A 22 -18.40 10.84 -1.76
C LEU A 22 -18.09 9.75 -0.73
N LEU A 23 -17.28 10.07 0.28
CA LEU A 23 -16.91 9.19 1.38
C LEU A 23 -17.02 9.93 2.72
N SER A 24 -17.09 9.19 3.82
CA SER A 24 -16.84 9.72 5.16
C SER A 24 -15.38 9.52 5.56
N HIS A 25 -14.91 10.22 6.60
CA HIS A 25 -13.55 10.06 7.13
C HIS A 25 -13.28 8.61 7.58
N GLU A 26 -14.28 7.93 8.14
CA GLU A 26 -14.17 6.52 8.53
C GLU A 26 -13.93 5.63 7.32
N LEU A 27 -14.65 5.87 6.21
CA LEU A 27 -14.46 5.13 4.97
C LEU A 27 -13.12 5.44 4.31
N ALA A 28 -12.65 6.69 4.37
CA ALA A 28 -11.30 7.05 3.91
C ALA A 28 -10.21 6.30 4.71
N LEU A 29 -10.35 6.23 6.03
CA LEU A 29 -9.44 5.46 6.89
C LEU A 29 -9.45 3.97 6.52
N ILE A 30 -10.63 3.40 6.27
CA ILE A 30 -10.76 2.01 5.81
C ILE A 30 -10.04 1.80 4.47
N ALA A 31 -10.12 2.74 3.53
CA ALA A 31 -9.38 2.66 2.27
C ALA A 31 -7.86 2.59 2.52
N GLY A 32 -7.35 3.40 3.47
CA GLY A 32 -5.99 3.32 3.99
C GLY A 32 -5.62 1.92 4.50
N ILE A 33 -6.46 1.35 5.37
CA ILE A 33 -6.28 0.01 5.91
C ILE A 33 -6.28 -1.05 4.80
N ILE A 34 -7.16 -0.95 3.81
CA ILE A 34 -7.18 -1.88 2.67
C ILE A 34 -5.86 -1.81 1.90
N GLY A 35 -5.36 -0.60 1.60
CA GLY A 35 -4.07 -0.42 0.93
C GLY A 35 -2.91 -1.12 1.65
N LEU A 36 -2.93 -1.10 2.99
CA LEU A 36 -1.99 -1.82 3.85
C LEU A 36 -2.21 -3.33 3.84
N LEU A 37 -3.46 -3.79 3.89
CA LEU A 37 -3.78 -5.22 3.94
C LEU A 37 -3.38 -5.96 2.67
N ILE A 38 -3.27 -5.26 1.54
CA ILE A 38 -2.80 -5.87 0.29
C ILE A 38 -1.34 -6.33 0.43
N ASP A 39 -0.49 -5.64 1.19
CA ASP A 39 0.90 -6.06 1.48
C ASP A 39 0.99 -7.39 2.26
N LEU A 40 -0.11 -7.86 2.87
CA LEU A 40 -0.12 -9.18 3.51
C LEU A 40 0.15 -10.31 2.53
N ASP A 41 0.01 -10.05 1.23
CA ASP A 41 0.33 -11.01 0.20
C ASP A 41 1.81 -11.43 0.23
N HIS A 42 2.74 -10.53 0.56
CA HIS A 42 4.15 -10.84 0.75
C HIS A 42 4.37 -11.81 1.91
N TYR A 43 3.60 -11.65 2.99
CA TYR A 43 3.64 -12.57 4.12
C TYR A 43 3.07 -13.94 3.76
N ILE A 44 1.97 -13.98 3.01
CA ILE A 44 1.37 -15.22 2.51
C ILE A 44 2.35 -15.95 1.59
N TYR A 45 2.97 -15.23 0.65
CA TYR A 45 4.00 -15.76 -0.23
C TYR A 45 5.16 -16.37 0.57
N TYR A 46 5.66 -15.65 1.57
CA TYR A 46 6.72 -16.13 2.45
C TYR A 46 6.35 -17.46 3.13
N ILE A 47 5.13 -17.57 3.67
CA ILE A 47 4.64 -18.83 4.28
C ILE A 47 4.60 -19.95 3.24
N ILE A 48 4.14 -19.68 2.03
CA ILE A 48 4.00 -20.68 0.97
C ILE A 48 5.37 -21.25 0.58
N VAL A 49 6.39 -20.39 0.44
CA VAL A 49 7.73 -20.78 -0.03
C VAL A 49 8.60 -21.33 1.09
N HIS A 50 8.68 -20.62 2.20
CA HIS A 50 9.58 -20.95 3.30
C HIS A 50 8.95 -21.91 4.33
N LYS A 51 7.66 -22.22 4.20
CA LYS A 51 6.89 -23.06 5.13
C LYS A 51 7.03 -22.61 6.59
N ASN A 52 7.13 -21.29 6.79
CA ASN A 52 7.42 -20.68 8.08
C ASN A 52 6.48 -19.48 8.34
N PHE A 53 5.89 -19.42 9.53
CA PHE A 53 4.96 -18.37 9.96
C PHE A 53 5.65 -17.19 10.68
N SER A 54 6.95 -16.99 10.43
CA SER A 54 7.72 -15.92 11.06
C SER A 54 7.49 -14.59 10.34
N LEU A 55 6.74 -13.67 10.97
CA LEU A 55 6.58 -12.30 10.48
C LEU A 55 7.91 -11.58 10.30
N LYS A 56 8.84 -11.77 11.25
CA LYS A 56 10.21 -11.25 11.16
C LYS A 56 10.97 -11.82 9.97
N GLY A 57 10.77 -13.11 9.69
CA GLY A 57 11.35 -13.78 8.53
C GLY A 57 10.85 -13.17 7.22
N ALA A 58 9.52 -13.05 7.08
CA ALA A 58 8.88 -12.44 5.92
C ALA A 58 9.32 -10.99 5.68
N TRP A 59 9.33 -10.17 6.74
CA TRP A 59 9.82 -8.80 6.66
C TRP A 59 11.26 -8.72 6.16
N ASN A 60 12.16 -9.51 6.76
CA ASN A 60 13.56 -9.50 6.36
C ASN A 60 13.76 -10.08 4.94
N ALA A 61 12.97 -11.07 4.52
CA ALA A 61 12.98 -11.58 3.16
C ALA A 61 12.62 -10.49 2.13
N ALA A 62 11.52 -9.77 2.38
CA ALA A 62 11.09 -8.68 1.51
C ALA A 62 12.09 -7.51 1.47
N VAL A 63 12.60 -7.09 2.63
CA VAL A 63 13.42 -5.86 2.76
C VAL A 63 14.91 -6.10 2.48
N VAL A 64 15.48 -7.23 2.91
CA VAL A 64 16.92 -7.51 2.77
C VAL A 64 17.23 -8.26 1.49
N HIS A 65 16.49 -9.33 1.26
CA HIS A 65 16.74 -10.27 0.16
C HIS A 65 16.04 -9.85 -1.13
N HIS A 66 15.19 -8.81 -1.08
CA HIS A 66 14.44 -8.33 -2.23
C HIS A 66 13.68 -9.49 -2.91
N GLU A 67 13.14 -10.42 -2.10
CA GLU A 67 12.20 -11.43 -2.57
C GLU A 67 10.93 -10.68 -3.01
N HIS A 68 10.93 -10.24 -4.26
CA HIS A 68 9.88 -9.47 -4.92
C HIS A 68 8.80 -10.38 -5.52
N GLU A 69 8.69 -11.60 -5.04
CA GLU A 69 7.69 -12.52 -5.53
C GLU A 69 6.34 -12.13 -4.92
N ARG A 70 5.60 -11.40 -5.75
CA ARG A 70 4.24 -10.95 -5.48
C ARG A 70 3.30 -12.14 -5.64
N THR A 71 2.19 -12.12 -4.91
CA THR A 71 1.15 -13.12 -5.15
C THR A 71 0.43 -12.86 -6.48
N PHE A 72 -0.51 -13.73 -6.82
CA PHE A 72 -1.28 -13.62 -8.06
C PHE A 72 -1.98 -12.27 -8.25
N ILE A 73 -2.30 -11.55 -7.16
CA ILE A 73 -3.04 -10.28 -7.21
C ILE A 73 -2.28 -9.16 -7.96
N HIS A 74 -0.95 -9.24 -8.05
CA HIS A 74 -0.15 -8.28 -8.82
C HIS A 74 0.20 -8.76 -10.24
N HIS A 75 -0.21 -9.98 -10.62
CA HIS A 75 -0.09 -10.43 -12.01
C HIS A 75 -1.28 -9.95 -12.84
N GLU A 76 -1.13 -9.85 -14.15
CA GLU A 76 -2.18 -9.34 -15.06
C GLU A 76 -3.53 -10.05 -14.86
N SER A 77 -3.50 -11.38 -14.69
CA SER A 77 -4.70 -12.19 -14.47
C SER A 77 -5.38 -11.91 -13.12
N GLY A 78 -4.61 -11.77 -12.04
CA GLY A 78 -5.15 -11.40 -10.74
C GLY A 78 -5.63 -9.96 -10.71
N PHE A 79 -4.89 -9.03 -11.34
CA PHE A 79 -5.29 -7.64 -11.49
C PHE A 79 -6.64 -7.52 -12.21
N LEU A 80 -6.82 -8.26 -13.30
CA LEU A 80 -8.09 -8.30 -14.03
C LEU A 80 -9.22 -8.88 -13.15
N LEU A 81 -8.96 -9.97 -12.43
CA LEU A 81 -9.95 -10.60 -11.55
C LEU A 81 -10.41 -9.66 -10.43
N VAL A 82 -9.46 -9.00 -9.74
CA VAL A 82 -9.75 -8.03 -8.68
C VAL A 82 -10.49 -6.82 -9.25
N THR A 83 -10.09 -6.35 -10.43
CA THR A 83 -10.78 -5.25 -11.13
C THR A 83 -12.25 -5.59 -11.42
N ILE A 84 -12.53 -6.78 -11.96
CA ILE A 84 -13.90 -7.26 -12.21
C ILE A 84 -14.68 -7.29 -10.89
N PHE A 85 -14.09 -7.84 -9.83
CA PHE A 85 -14.72 -7.87 -8.50
C PHE A 85 -15.06 -6.46 -8.00
N ILE A 86 -14.12 -5.51 -8.09
CA ILE A 86 -14.34 -4.11 -7.71
C ILE A 86 -15.47 -3.49 -8.55
N LEU A 87 -15.49 -3.72 -9.86
CA LEU A 87 -16.57 -3.22 -10.73
C LEU A 87 -17.92 -3.80 -10.34
N LEU A 88 -18.01 -5.07 -9.96
CA LEU A 88 -19.25 -5.66 -9.46
C LEU A 88 -19.72 -5.01 -8.15
N LEU A 89 -18.80 -4.62 -7.25
CA LEU A 89 -19.15 -3.88 -6.03
C LEU A 89 -19.87 -2.55 -6.32
N SER A 90 -19.55 -1.90 -7.45
CA SER A 90 -20.17 -0.62 -7.84
C SER A 90 -21.69 -0.72 -8.05
N ILE A 91 -22.20 -1.92 -8.38
CA ILE A 91 -23.63 -2.19 -8.57
C ILE A 91 -24.36 -2.23 -7.23
N PHE A 92 -23.70 -2.69 -6.16
CA PHE A 92 -24.32 -2.88 -4.85
C PHE A 92 -24.18 -1.65 -3.94
N ARG A 93 -22.96 -1.09 -3.87
CA ARG A 93 -22.57 -0.07 -2.89
C ARG A 93 -21.45 0.79 -3.45
N LEU A 94 -21.79 1.99 -3.94
CA LEU A 94 -20.83 2.91 -4.55
C LEU A 94 -19.71 3.32 -3.57
N ASP A 95 -20.04 3.51 -2.30
CA ASP A 95 -19.09 3.86 -1.25
C ASP A 95 -18.04 2.76 -1.03
N TRP A 96 -18.47 1.50 -0.89
CA TRP A 96 -17.55 0.37 -0.78
C TRP A 96 -16.75 0.11 -2.06
N PHE A 97 -17.34 0.34 -3.22
CA PHE A 97 -16.60 0.35 -4.48
C PHE A 97 -15.44 1.34 -4.43
N LEU A 98 -15.69 2.59 -4.03
CA LEU A 98 -14.65 3.61 -3.93
C LEU A 98 -13.58 3.23 -2.91
N VAL A 99 -13.97 2.74 -1.74
CA VAL A 99 -13.05 2.33 -0.67
C VAL A 99 -12.09 1.23 -1.14
N VAL A 100 -12.62 0.16 -1.76
CA VAL A 100 -11.80 -0.94 -2.26
C VAL A 100 -10.98 -0.52 -3.47
N ALA A 101 -11.55 0.26 -4.39
CA ALA A 101 -10.86 0.77 -5.56
C ALA A 101 -9.67 1.66 -5.18
N ILE A 102 -9.86 2.60 -4.25
CA ILE A 102 -8.80 3.48 -3.75
C ILE A 102 -7.71 2.64 -3.09
N GLY A 103 -8.06 1.75 -2.14
CA GLY A 103 -7.07 0.91 -1.47
C GLY A 103 -6.26 0.06 -2.45
N TYR A 104 -6.94 -0.62 -3.38
CA TYR A 104 -6.30 -1.52 -4.34
C TYR A 104 -5.48 -0.80 -5.41
N TYR A 105 -6.07 0.14 -6.14
CA TYR A 105 -5.36 0.78 -7.25
C TYR A 105 -4.26 1.70 -6.77
N SER A 106 -4.40 2.37 -5.62
CA SER A 106 -3.32 3.17 -5.06
C SER A 106 -2.13 2.31 -4.63
N HIS A 107 -2.39 1.14 -4.05
CA HIS A 107 -1.35 0.17 -3.71
C HIS A 107 -0.59 -0.26 -4.97
N VAL A 108 -1.31 -0.76 -5.98
CA VAL A 108 -0.72 -1.21 -7.26
C VAL A 108 0.04 -0.06 -7.91
N PHE A 109 -0.54 1.14 -7.97
CA PHE A 109 0.12 2.31 -8.53
C PHE A 109 1.46 2.58 -7.85
N LEU A 110 1.52 2.64 -6.52
CA LEU A 110 2.77 2.89 -5.79
C LEU A 110 3.85 1.84 -6.06
N ASP A 111 3.42 0.61 -6.34
CA ASP A 111 4.29 -0.51 -6.64
C ASP A 111 4.88 -0.50 -8.06
N TYR A 112 4.29 0.25 -8.99
CA TYR A 112 4.75 0.38 -10.38
C TYR A 112 5.22 1.78 -10.76
N ALA A 113 4.81 2.83 -10.04
CA ALA A 113 5.03 4.22 -10.44
C ALA A 113 6.49 4.71 -10.31
N HIS A 114 7.40 3.89 -9.75
CA HIS A 114 8.82 4.19 -9.60
C HIS A 114 9.09 5.66 -9.19
N LEU A 115 8.48 6.10 -8.08
CA LEU A 115 8.40 7.52 -7.66
C LEU A 115 9.75 8.21 -7.30
N ASN A 116 10.89 7.60 -7.61
CA ASN A 116 12.21 8.20 -7.41
C ASN A 116 12.58 9.21 -8.52
N ILE A 117 11.73 10.22 -8.72
CA ILE A 117 11.88 11.24 -9.78
C ILE A 117 13.24 11.96 -9.69
N PHE A 118 13.73 12.19 -8.47
CA PHE A 118 14.99 12.90 -8.20
C PHE A 118 16.21 11.98 -8.16
N ASN A 119 16.09 10.69 -8.52
CA ASN A 119 17.18 9.71 -8.48
C ASN A 119 17.96 9.66 -7.15
N ILE A 120 17.26 9.86 -6.03
CA ILE A 120 17.85 9.83 -4.69
C ILE A 120 18.20 8.39 -4.36
N ARG A 121 19.50 8.11 -4.20
CA ARG A 121 20.03 6.75 -3.91
C ARG A 121 20.31 6.50 -2.42
N LYS A 122 20.11 7.50 -1.56
CA LYS A 122 20.38 7.37 -0.12
C LYS A 122 19.35 6.42 0.51
N ILE A 123 19.85 5.42 1.23
CA ILE A 123 19.04 4.46 1.98
C ILE A 123 19.43 4.56 3.45
N ILE A 124 18.43 4.73 4.32
CA ILE A 124 18.58 4.67 5.77
C ILE A 124 18.40 3.21 6.17
N LYS A 125 19.36 2.65 6.93
CA LYS A 125 19.32 1.27 7.38
C LYS A 125 19.38 1.22 8.90
N GLU A 126 18.40 0.57 9.50
CA GLU A 126 18.35 0.36 10.95
C GLU A 126 18.02 -1.10 11.25
N LYS A 127 18.42 -1.56 12.44
CA LYS A 127 18.09 -2.90 12.92
C LYS A 127 17.55 -2.80 14.33
N GLU A 128 16.32 -3.27 14.52
CA GLU A 128 15.65 -3.25 15.82
C GLU A 128 14.91 -4.57 16.04
N GLY A 129 15.10 -5.22 17.19
CA GLY A 129 14.43 -6.50 17.50
C GLY A 129 14.70 -7.64 16.50
N GLY A 130 15.73 -7.53 15.67
CA GLY A 130 16.02 -8.47 14.58
C GLY A 130 15.26 -8.20 13.27
N PHE A 131 14.44 -7.16 13.21
CA PHE A 131 13.90 -6.61 11.96
C PHE A 131 14.95 -5.69 11.33
N VAL A 132 15.18 -5.86 10.03
CA VAL A 132 16.03 -4.97 9.25
C VAL A 132 15.14 -3.97 8.54
N ILE A 133 15.30 -2.70 8.86
CA ILE A 133 14.56 -1.61 8.27
C ILE A 133 15.45 -0.97 7.20
N ARG A 134 14.96 -0.82 5.98
CA ARG A 134 15.68 -0.14 4.88
C ARG A 134 14.76 0.87 4.20
N TYR A 135 14.81 2.12 4.59
CA TYR A 135 13.99 3.18 4.00
C TYR A 135 14.79 3.97 2.95
N PRO A 136 14.40 3.94 1.67
CA PRO A 136 14.90 4.89 0.69
C PRO A 136 14.48 6.32 1.09
N LEU A 137 15.41 7.27 1.03
CA LEU A 137 15.12 8.65 1.46
C LEU A 137 13.99 9.31 0.65
N TYR A 138 13.87 8.99 -0.65
CA TYR A 138 12.78 9.54 -1.48
C TYR A 138 11.40 9.13 -0.95
N GLU A 139 11.30 7.94 -0.36
CA GLU A 139 10.05 7.41 0.15
C GLU A 139 9.66 8.10 1.46
N LEU A 140 10.64 8.40 2.32
CA LEU A 140 10.43 9.22 3.50
C LEU A 140 9.93 10.63 3.12
N ILE A 141 10.57 11.25 2.12
CA ILE A 141 10.15 12.56 1.60
C ILE A 141 8.71 12.47 1.06
N PHE A 142 8.40 11.43 0.29
CA PHE A 142 7.06 11.21 -0.24
C PHE A 142 6.01 11.04 0.87
N GLY A 143 6.32 10.27 1.92
CA GLY A 143 5.47 10.15 3.10
C GLY A 143 5.22 11.50 3.81
N ILE A 144 6.25 12.34 3.95
CA ILE A 144 6.11 13.69 4.51
C ILE A 144 5.18 14.56 3.64
N LEU A 145 5.33 14.51 2.32
CA LEU A 145 4.45 15.24 1.40
C LEU A 145 2.99 14.77 1.50
N ILE A 146 2.77 13.47 1.64
CA ILE A 146 1.42 12.92 1.87
C ILE A 146 0.85 13.44 3.19
N LEU A 147 1.62 13.42 4.28
CA LEU A 147 1.17 13.93 5.58
C LEU A 147 0.83 15.42 5.54
N LEU A 148 1.63 16.23 4.83
CA LEU A 148 1.30 17.64 4.60
C LEU A 148 -0.01 17.79 3.81
N GLY A 149 -0.21 16.97 2.79
CA GLY A 149 -1.47 16.92 2.03
C GLY A 149 -2.68 16.58 2.91
N LEU A 150 -2.54 15.59 3.80
CA LEU A 150 -3.57 15.22 4.76
C LEU A 150 -3.90 16.37 5.72
N VAL A 151 -2.89 17.03 6.29
CA VAL A 151 -3.09 18.19 7.16
C VAL A 151 -3.82 19.31 6.43
N LEU A 152 -3.41 19.62 5.19
CA LEU A 152 -4.07 20.65 4.37
C LEU A 152 -5.51 20.30 4.02
N LEU A 153 -5.83 19.01 3.84
CA LEU A 153 -7.21 18.57 3.59
C LEU A 153 -8.06 18.58 4.88
N LEU A 154 -7.49 18.34 6.06
CA LEU A 154 -8.28 18.29 7.29
C LEU A 154 -8.51 19.66 7.94
N LEU A 155 -7.76 20.68 7.52
CA LEU A 155 -8.01 22.08 7.84
C LEU A 155 -9.18 22.66 7.00
#